data_AF-A0A3B8QJS6-F1
#
_entry.id   AF-A0A3B8QJS6-F1
#
_cell.length_a   1.000
_cell.length_b   1.000
_cell.length_c   1.000
_cell.angle_alpha   90.00
_cell.angle_beta   90.00
_cell.angle_gamma   90.00
#
_symmetry.space_group_name_H-M   'P 1'
#
loop_
_entity.id
_entity.type
_entity.pdbx_description
1 polymer ?
#
loop_
_entity_poly.entity_id
_entity_poly.type
_entity_poly.pdbx_seq_one_letter_code
_entity_poly.pdbx_strand_id
1 'polypeptide(L)'
;FLKYLGFSTAAATLAACESPIIESIPYVVKPDSLTPGMPTYYATAYVDGQDFASVLVKTREGRPIKIEPGDEGRFNRGTNGRAQASVLSLYDSARLRQPVKGGAETDWGTIEADLKQAVDASVTAGKQFVLVTGSVFSPSFKAVISKLRQSY
;
A
#
# COMPACT_ATOMS: atom_id res chain seq x y z
N PHE A 1 57.59 -0.97 -0.31
CA PHE A 1 56.46 -1.80 0.15
C PHE A 1 55.84 -1.25 1.44
N LEU A 2 56.59 -1.15 2.55
CA LEU A 2 56.07 -0.68 3.85
C LEU A 2 55.52 0.77 3.84
N LYS A 3 56.05 1.64 2.96
CA LYS A 3 55.53 3.02 2.78
C LYS A 3 54.11 3.04 2.22
N TYR A 4 53.78 2.20 1.23
CA TYR A 4 52.45 2.19 0.60
C TYR A 4 51.36 1.65 1.54
N LEU A 5 51.69 0.63 2.34
CA LEU A 5 50.78 0.08 3.35
C LEU A 5 50.52 1.07 4.50
N GLY A 6 51.53 1.83 4.93
CA GLY A 6 51.37 2.85 5.97
C GLY A 6 50.48 4.03 5.54
N PHE A 7 50.62 4.49 4.29
CA PHE A 7 49.77 5.57 3.77
C PHE A 7 48.33 5.11 3.46
N SER A 8 48.13 3.87 2.98
CA SER A 8 46.79 3.36 2.69
C SER A 8 45.98 3.05 3.95
N THR A 9 46.61 2.56 5.01
CA THR A 9 45.97 2.35 6.31
C THR A 9 45.60 3.65 7.01
N ALA A 10 46.47 4.67 6.96
CA ALA A 10 46.17 6.00 7.50
C ALA A 10 45.07 6.76 6.72
N ALA A 11 45.00 6.59 5.38
CA ALA A 11 43.92 7.18 4.58
C ALA A 11 42.56 6.52 4.86
N ALA A 12 42.54 5.20 5.07
CA ALA A 12 41.32 4.47 5.41
C ALA A 12 40.75 4.84 6.80
N THR A 13 41.60 5.18 7.78
CA THR A 13 41.14 5.65 9.09
C THR A 13 40.58 7.07 9.04
N LEU A 14 41.08 7.96 8.18
CA LEU A 14 40.48 9.29 7.97
C LEU A 14 39.11 9.20 7.29
N ALA A 15 38.96 8.36 6.26
CA ALA A 15 37.68 8.14 5.58
C ALA A 15 36.63 7.45 6.49
N ALA A 16 37.06 6.72 7.53
CA ALA A 16 36.17 6.14 8.53
C ALA A 16 35.67 7.14 9.59
N CYS A 17 36.28 8.34 9.68
CA CYS A 17 35.85 9.40 10.60
C CYS A 17 34.86 10.39 9.96
N GLU A 18 34.60 10.31 8.66
CA GLU A 18 33.54 11.10 8.01
C GLU A 18 32.19 10.42 8.24
N SER A 19 31.52 10.82 9.33
CA SER A 19 30.13 10.43 9.53
C SER A 19 29.28 10.98 8.38
N PRO A 20 28.41 10.17 7.78
CA PRO A 20 27.57 10.63 6.68
C PRO A 20 26.72 11.81 7.15
N ILE A 21 26.58 12.82 6.31
CA ILE A 21 25.73 13.97 6.59
C ILE A 21 24.28 13.45 6.65
N ILE A 22 23.66 13.53 7.83
CA ILE A 22 22.27 13.14 8.04
C ILE A 22 21.40 14.38 7.84
N GLU A 23 20.66 14.40 6.74
CA GLU A 23 19.71 15.47 6.46
C GLU A 23 18.38 15.26 7.18
N SER A 24 17.85 16.32 7.79
CA SER A 24 16.53 16.32 8.42
C SER A 24 15.60 17.23 7.63
N ILE A 25 14.68 16.64 6.85
CA ILE A 25 13.74 17.38 6.01
C ILE A 25 12.43 17.60 6.79
N PRO A 26 12.09 18.84 7.21
CA PRO A 26 10.84 19.12 7.89
C PRO A 26 9.65 19.15 6.91
N TYR A 27 8.43 19.11 7.46
CA TYR A 27 7.22 19.32 6.67
C TYR A 27 7.18 20.75 6.12
N VAL A 28 6.89 20.89 4.82
CA VAL A 28 6.62 22.21 4.20
C VAL A 28 5.34 22.81 4.78
N VAL A 29 4.29 21.99 4.87
CA VAL A 29 3.04 22.31 5.57
C VAL A 29 2.75 21.15 6.51
N LYS A 30 2.86 21.39 7.82
CA LYS A 30 2.63 20.37 8.83
C LYS A 30 1.12 20.23 9.10
N PRO A 31 0.55 19.01 9.06
CA PRO A 31 -0.81 18.77 9.52
C PRO A 31 -0.92 18.88 11.05
N ASP A 32 -1.99 19.48 11.57
CA ASP A 32 -2.19 19.65 13.02
C ASP A 32 -2.34 18.33 13.77
N SER A 33 -2.89 17.29 13.11
CA SER A 33 -3.11 15.97 13.69
C SER A 33 -1.86 15.12 13.87
N LEU A 34 -0.71 15.57 13.34
CA LEU A 34 0.52 14.80 13.27
C LEU A 34 1.64 15.51 14.01
N THR A 35 2.17 14.86 15.06
CA THR A 35 3.36 15.32 15.76
C THR A 35 4.54 14.41 15.42
N PRO A 36 5.59 14.90 14.73
CA PRO A 36 6.76 14.10 14.41
C PRO A 36 7.38 13.51 15.68
N GLY A 37 7.71 12.22 15.65
CA GLY A 37 8.23 11.51 16.83
C GLY A 37 7.16 10.77 17.64
N MET A 38 5.87 11.09 17.46
CA MET A 38 4.77 10.43 18.17
C MET A 38 3.96 9.53 17.23
N PRO A 39 3.76 8.24 17.57
CA PRO A 39 2.91 7.37 16.76
C PRO A 39 1.44 7.79 16.87
N THR A 40 0.71 7.68 15.77
CA THR A 40 -0.74 7.89 15.73
C THR A 40 -1.45 6.59 15.36
N TYR A 41 -2.65 6.38 15.89
CA TYR A 41 -3.43 5.16 15.69
C TYR A 41 -4.68 5.46 14.88
N TYR A 42 -4.92 4.67 13.83
CA TYR A 42 -6.11 4.78 12.99
C TYR A 42 -6.94 3.52 13.09
N ALA A 43 -8.24 3.67 13.35
CA ALA A 43 -9.20 2.57 13.33
C ALA A 43 -9.55 2.21 11.89
N THR A 44 -9.30 0.96 11.51
CA THR A 44 -9.60 0.42 10.17
C THR A 44 -10.00 -1.05 10.25
N ALA A 45 -10.26 -1.66 9.11
CA ALA A 45 -10.59 -3.07 8.98
C ALA A 45 -9.63 -3.77 8.02
N TYR A 46 -9.22 -4.98 8.39
CA TYR A 46 -8.47 -5.90 7.53
C TYR A 46 -9.45 -6.90 6.90
N VAL A 47 -9.34 -7.14 5.59
CA VAL A 47 -10.08 -8.17 4.86
C VAL A 47 -9.20 -8.69 3.72
N ASP A 48 -9.00 -10.00 3.62
CA ASP A 48 -8.25 -10.64 2.52
C ASP A 48 -9.11 -11.61 1.67
N GLY A 49 -10.41 -11.65 1.93
CA GLY A 49 -11.38 -12.53 1.27
C GLY A 49 -11.73 -13.78 2.07
N GLN A 50 -10.89 -14.19 3.02
CA GLN A 50 -11.17 -15.29 3.96
C GLN A 50 -11.20 -14.79 5.40
N ASP A 51 -10.14 -14.10 5.82
CA ASP A 51 -10.03 -13.52 7.13
C ASP A 51 -10.51 -12.06 7.12
N PHE A 52 -11.05 -11.65 8.26
CA PHE A 52 -11.47 -10.27 8.49
C PHE A 52 -11.16 -9.92 9.94
N ALA A 53 -10.72 -8.69 10.22
CA ALA A 53 -10.48 -8.23 11.59
C ALA A 53 -10.70 -6.72 11.73
N SER A 54 -11.24 -6.30 12.87
CA SER A 54 -11.17 -4.90 13.30
C SER A 54 -9.75 -4.65 13.80
N VAL A 55 -9.09 -3.59 13.32
CA VAL A 55 -7.69 -3.33 13.65
C VAL A 55 -7.40 -1.86 13.89
N LEU A 56 -6.42 -1.60 14.77
CA LEU A 56 -5.82 -0.29 14.98
C LEU A 56 -4.45 -0.27 14.29
N VAL A 57 -4.28 0.59 13.30
CA VAL A 57 -3.00 0.73 12.60
C VAL A 57 -2.19 1.81 13.27
N LYS A 58 -1.04 1.42 13.83
CA LYS A 58 -0.04 2.35 14.32
C LYS A 58 0.74 2.90 13.13
N THR A 59 0.78 4.22 13.01
CA THR A 59 1.51 4.91 11.94
C THR A 59 2.57 5.84 12.51
N ARG A 60 3.62 6.05 11.72
CA ARG A 60 4.70 7.00 11.95
C ARG A 60 4.69 7.99 10.81
N GLU A 61 4.41 9.26 11.10
CA GLU A 61 4.44 10.32 10.08
C GLU A 61 3.60 9.98 8.82
N GLY A 62 2.52 9.21 8.97
CA GLY A 62 1.65 8.73 7.88
C GLY A 62 1.98 7.32 7.33
N ARG A 63 3.10 6.71 7.73
CA ARG A 63 3.50 5.36 7.30
C ARG A 63 3.02 4.30 8.29
N PRO A 64 2.19 3.32 7.89
CA PRO A 64 1.81 2.19 8.74
C PRO A 64 3.03 1.38 9.18
N ILE A 65 3.21 1.12 10.48
CA ILE A 65 4.35 0.34 10.96
C ILE A 65 3.94 -0.96 11.65
N LYS A 66 2.71 -1.01 12.18
CA LYS A 66 2.23 -2.12 12.99
C LYS A 66 0.70 -2.13 13.00
N ILE A 67 0.15 -3.32 13.00
CA ILE A 67 -1.29 -3.57 13.20
C ILE A 67 -1.46 -4.06 14.63
N GLU A 68 -2.42 -3.49 15.32
CA GLU A 68 -2.87 -3.90 16.66
C GLU A 68 -4.32 -4.37 16.57
N PRO A 69 -4.78 -5.23 17.50
CA PRO A 69 -6.19 -5.58 17.61
C PRO A 69 -7.08 -4.33 17.74
N GLY A 70 -8.25 -4.38 17.12
CA GLY A 70 -9.29 -3.37 17.26
C GLY A 70 -9.93 -3.38 18.65
N ASP A 71 -10.84 -2.42 18.87
CA ASP A 71 -11.55 -2.22 20.15
C ASP A 71 -12.17 -3.51 20.71
N GLU A 72 -11.94 -3.77 22.00
CA GLU A 72 -12.32 -5.00 22.72
C GLU A 72 -13.85 -5.21 22.80
N GLY A 73 -14.62 -4.14 22.57
CA GLY A 73 -16.08 -4.15 22.63
C GLY A 73 -16.79 -4.81 21.44
N ARG A 74 -16.09 -5.16 20.35
CA ARG A 74 -16.70 -5.74 19.13
C ARG A 74 -16.05 -7.05 18.69
N PHE A 75 -16.74 -7.78 17.82
CA PHE A 75 -16.32 -9.07 17.27
C PHE A 75 -14.86 -9.06 16.81
N ASN A 76 -14.18 -10.21 17.00
CA ASN A 76 -12.80 -10.47 16.61
C ASN A 76 -11.74 -9.64 17.39
N ARG A 77 -11.61 -9.97 18.68
CA ARG A 77 -10.76 -9.35 19.70
C ARG A 77 -9.24 -9.53 19.51
N GLY A 78 -8.81 -9.89 18.30
CA GLY A 78 -7.43 -10.24 18.04
C GLY A 78 -7.11 -10.22 16.56
N THR A 79 -5.83 -10.19 16.26
CA THR A 79 -5.29 -10.30 14.91
C THR A 79 -4.62 -11.65 14.76
N ASN A 80 -4.89 -12.36 13.67
CA ASN A 80 -4.13 -13.54 13.33
C ASN A 80 -2.77 -13.18 12.71
N GLY A 81 -1.93 -14.19 12.46
CA GLY A 81 -0.59 -13.98 11.87
C GLY A 81 -0.62 -13.34 10.48
N ARG A 82 -1.65 -13.63 9.67
CA ARG A 82 -1.81 -13.05 8.33
C ARG A 82 -2.13 -11.56 8.38
N ALA A 83 -3.07 -11.17 9.24
CA ALA A 83 -3.40 -9.76 9.48
C ALA A 83 -2.17 -8.99 9.97
N GLN A 84 -1.39 -9.53 10.90
CA GLN A 84 -0.14 -8.92 11.38
C GLN A 84 0.92 -8.79 10.27
N ALA A 85 1.07 -9.80 9.42
CA ALA A 85 2.03 -9.81 8.32
C ALA A 85 1.64 -8.89 7.14
N SER A 86 0.37 -8.48 7.04
CA SER A 86 -0.12 -7.65 5.92
C SER A 86 0.61 -6.31 5.78
N VAL A 87 1.21 -5.79 6.86
CA VAL A 87 2.08 -4.60 6.79
C VAL A 87 3.26 -4.82 5.84
N LEU A 88 3.84 -6.03 5.80
CA LEU A 88 4.95 -6.34 4.90
C LEU A 88 4.51 -6.34 3.44
N SER A 89 3.31 -6.83 3.15
CA SER A 89 2.75 -6.76 1.80
C SER A 89 2.60 -5.32 1.32
N LEU A 90 2.27 -4.37 2.21
CA LEU A 90 2.22 -2.95 1.84
C LEU A 90 3.57 -2.42 1.35
N TYR A 91 4.67 -2.85 1.98
CA TYR A 91 6.04 -2.41 1.69
C TYR A 91 6.82 -3.33 0.72
N ASP A 92 6.14 -4.29 0.09
CA ASP A 92 6.79 -5.19 -0.87
C ASP A 92 7.17 -4.44 -2.15
N SER A 93 8.47 -4.45 -2.47
CA SER A 93 9.04 -3.82 -3.66
C SER A 93 8.63 -4.48 -4.97
N ALA A 94 8.18 -5.74 -4.93
CA ALA A 94 7.75 -6.52 -6.09
C ALA A 94 6.31 -6.20 -6.54
N ARG A 95 5.60 -5.31 -5.83
CA ARG A 95 4.27 -4.87 -6.23
C ARG A 95 4.30 -4.11 -7.56
N LEU A 96 3.27 -4.35 -8.36
CA LEU A 96 3.05 -3.60 -9.59
C LEU A 96 2.89 -2.12 -9.26
N ARG A 97 3.79 -1.30 -9.83
CA ARG A 97 3.80 0.17 -9.64
C ARG A 97 2.90 0.88 -10.64
N GLN A 98 2.73 0.30 -11.82
CA GLN A 98 1.90 0.80 -12.91
C GLN A 98 1.05 -0.32 -13.49
N PRO A 99 -0.11 -0.01 -14.09
CA PRO A 99 -0.87 -1.00 -14.84
C PRO A 99 -0.05 -1.51 -16.05
N VAL A 100 -0.34 -2.74 -16.46
CA VAL A 100 0.35 -3.42 -17.56
C VAL A 100 -0.67 -3.89 -18.59
N LYS A 101 -0.42 -3.60 -19.87
CA LYS A 101 -1.24 -4.04 -21.00
C LYS A 101 -0.33 -4.73 -22.02
N GLY A 102 -0.65 -5.98 -22.39
CA GLY A 102 0.13 -6.72 -23.38
C GLY A 102 1.61 -6.94 -23.01
N GLY A 103 1.94 -6.91 -21.71
CA GLY A 103 3.31 -7.05 -21.21
C GLY A 103 4.11 -5.75 -21.12
N ALA A 104 3.54 -4.61 -21.52
CA ALA A 104 4.16 -3.29 -21.38
C ALA A 104 3.45 -2.44 -20.31
N GLU A 105 4.21 -1.63 -19.58
CA GLU A 105 3.65 -0.66 -18.63
C GLU A 105 2.81 0.41 -19.35
N THR A 106 1.74 0.85 -18.72
CA THR A 106 0.82 1.88 -19.23
C THR A 106 0.28 2.75 -18.08
N ASP A 107 -0.62 3.67 -18.37
CA ASP A 107 -1.25 4.56 -17.40
C ASP A 107 -2.73 4.19 -17.17
N TRP A 108 -3.29 4.68 -16.05
CA TRP A 108 -4.67 4.40 -15.67
C TRP A 108 -5.70 4.98 -16.65
N GLY A 109 -5.43 6.15 -17.25
CA GLY A 109 -6.36 6.78 -18.19
C GLY A 109 -6.52 5.97 -19.46
N THR A 110 -5.43 5.43 -19.99
CA THR A 110 -5.45 4.52 -21.15
C THR A 110 -6.27 3.26 -20.84
N ILE A 111 -6.01 2.60 -19.70
CA ILE A 111 -6.76 1.40 -19.29
C ILE A 111 -8.27 1.68 -19.13
N GLU A 112 -8.62 2.79 -18.50
CA GLU A 112 -10.03 3.18 -18.31
C GLU A 112 -10.74 3.44 -19.64
N ALA A 113 -10.09 4.16 -20.56
CA ALA A 113 -10.64 4.43 -21.89
C ALA A 113 -10.83 3.14 -22.71
N ASP A 114 -9.82 2.27 -22.71
CA ASP A 114 -9.86 0.97 -23.38
C ASP A 114 -10.98 0.07 -22.83
N LEU A 115 -11.09 0.00 -21.50
CA LEU A 115 -12.12 -0.82 -20.84
C LEU A 115 -13.52 -0.31 -21.18
N LYS A 116 -13.72 1.02 -21.15
CA LYS A 116 -14.99 1.63 -21.53
C LYS A 116 -15.34 1.31 -22.98
N GLN A 117 -14.40 1.48 -23.91
CA GLN A 117 -14.61 1.17 -25.32
C GLN A 117 -14.95 -0.31 -25.54
N ALA A 118 -14.25 -1.22 -24.86
CA ALA A 118 -14.51 -2.65 -24.97
C ALA A 118 -15.90 -3.06 -24.44
N VAL A 119 -16.35 -2.44 -23.35
CA VAL A 119 -17.69 -2.65 -22.80
C VAL A 119 -18.75 -2.10 -23.77
N ASP A 120 -18.62 -0.85 -24.23
CA ASP A 120 -19.58 -0.22 -25.15
C ASP A 120 -19.70 -1.01 -26.48
N ALA A 121 -18.59 -1.52 -27.00
CA ALA A 121 -18.58 -2.38 -28.18
C ALA A 121 -19.24 -3.75 -27.94
N SER A 122 -19.05 -4.34 -26.75
CA SER A 122 -19.68 -5.62 -26.38
C SER A 122 -21.19 -5.49 -26.27
N VAL A 123 -21.66 -4.41 -25.65
CA VAL A 123 -23.10 -4.08 -25.53
C VAL A 123 -23.71 -3.89 -26.92
N THR A 124 -23.05 -3.14 -27.80
CA THR A 124 -23.50 -2.91 -29.19
C THR A 124 -23.58 -4.22 -29.98
N ALA A 125 -22.65 -5.15 -29.74
CA ALA A 125 -22.63 -6.48 -30.36
C ALA A 125 -23.61 -7.49 -29.72
N GLY A 126 -24.40 -7.09 -28.72
CA GLY A 126 -25.31 -7.98 -27.99
C GLY A 126 -24.60 -9.04 -27.14
N LYS A 127 -23.32 -8.84 -26.81
CA LYS A 127 -22.51 -9.76 -26.00
C LYS A 127 -22.63 -9.41 -24.53
N GLN A 128 -22.56 -10.44 -23.68
CA GLN A 128 -22.48 -10.27 -22.23
C GLN A 128 -21.02 -10.20 -21.78
N PHE A 129 -20.74 -9.34 -20.80
CA PHE A 129 -19.48 -9.33 -20.07
C PHE A 129 -19.73 -9.79 -18.63
N VAL A 130 -18.72 -10.40 -18.02
CA VAL A 130 -18.82 -10.97 -16.68
C VAL A 130 -17.79 -10.32 -15.78
N LEU A 131 -18.25 -9.76 -14.65
CA LEU A 131 -17.38 -9.32 -13.57
C LEU A 131 -17.15 -10.49 -12.62
N VAL A 132 -15.91 -10.97 -12.55
CA VAL A 132 -15.49 -11.99 -11.57
C VAL A 132 -14.87 -11.28 -10.37
N THR A 133 -15.33 -11.62 -9.18
CA THR A 133 -14.85 -11.04 -7.93
C THR A 133 -14.78 -12.12 -6.85
N GLY A 134 -13.98 -11.90 -5.81
CA GLY A 134 -14.02 -12.72 -4.60
C GLY A 134 -15.27 -12.43 -3.75
N SER A 135 -15.31 -12.97 -2.54
CA SER A 135 -16.39 -12.71 -1.59
C SER A 135 -16.44 -11.23 -1.19
N VAL A 136 -17.53 -10.55 -1.54
CA VAL A 136 -17.74 -9.13 -1.22
C VAL A 136 -18.52 -8.96 0.08
N PHE A 137 -17.86 -8.39 1.09
CA PHE A 137 -18.47 -8.09 2.39
C PHE A 137 -18.93 -6.62 2.55
N SER A 138 -18.42 -5.71 1.72
CA SER A 138 -18.71 -4.26 1.83
C SER A 138 -20.08 -3.87 1.24
N PRO A 139 -20.96 -3.19 2.00
CA PRO A 139 -22.22 -2.67 1.49
C PRO A 139 -22.04 -1.64 0.36
N SER A 140 -21.04 -0.76 0.46
CA SER A 140 -20.78 0.25 -0.57
C SER A 140 -20.32 -0.40 -1.89
N PHE A 141 -19.50 -1.45 -1.81
CA PHE A 141 -19.07 -2.17 -3.01
C PHE A 141 -20.24 -2.93 -3.67
N LYS A 142 -21.13 -3.55 -2.87
CA LYS A 142 -22.37 -4.16 -3.38
C LYS A 142 -23.27 -3.15 -4.08
N ALA A 143 -23.40 -1.94 -3.53
CA ALA A 143 -24.19 -0.87 -4.15
C ALA A 143 -23.63 -0.46 -5.52
N VAL A 144 -22.30 -0.34 -5.65
CA VAL A 144 -21.64 -0.04 -6.93
C VAL A 144 -21.87 -1.14 -7.96
N ILE A 145 -21.73 -2.41 -7.57
CA ILE A 145 -22.00 -3.55 -8.46
C ILE A 145 -23.48 -3.55 -8.91
N SER A 146 -24.42 -3.26 -8.00
CA SER A 146 -25.84 -3.14 -8.36
C SER A 146 -26.09 -2.01 -9.35
N LYS A 147 -25.44 -0.86 -9.18
CA LYS A 147 -25.55 0.27 -10.10
C LYS A 147 -24.97 -0.08 -11.48
N LEU A 148 -23.86 -0.81 -11.52
CA LEU A 148 -23.27 -1.30 -12.75
C LEU A 148 -24.24 -2.22 -13.52
N ARG A 149 -24.86 -3.18 -12.82
CA ARG A 149 -25.88 -4.09 -13.38
C ARG A 149 -27.18 -3.42 -13.85
N GLN A 150 -27.45 -2.20 -13.39
CA GLN A 150 -28.60 -1.43 -13.88
C GLN A 150 -28.27 -0.63 -15.13
N SER A 151 -26.98 -0.33 -15.35
CA SER A 151 -26.52 0.50 -16.47
C SER A 151 -26.25 -0.31 -17.73
N TYR A 152 -26.02 -1.62 -17.59
CA TYR A 152 -25.70 -2.58 -18.64
C TYR A 152 -26.55 -3.83 -18.45
#